data_AF-A0A9D2IKD0-F1
#
_entry.id   AF-A0A9D2IKD0-F1
#
_cell.length_a   1.000
_cell.length_b   1.000
_cell.length_c   1.000
_cell.angle_alpha   90.00
_cell.angle_beta   90.00
_cell.angle_gamma   90.00
#
_symmetry.space_group_name_H-M   'P 1'
#
loop_
_entity.id
_entity.type
_entity.pdbx_description
1 polymer ?
#
loop_
_entity_poly.entity_id
_entity_poly.type
_entity_poly.pdbx_seq_one_letter_code
_entity_poly.pdbx_strand_id
1 'polypeptide(L)'
;MAVNRVPVLKRCRSLGMDPIYLGINKKSNRQLKRTNRKMSEYGLQLREKQKAKFIYGVLEKPFRNYYAKAKQMEGMTGENLMRLLESRLDNVMFRMGFARTRKEARQIVDHKHVLVNGKQVNIPSYLVKAGDTI
;
A
#
# COMPACT_ATOMS: atom_id res chain seq x y z
N MET A 1 15.63 -6.39 -1.05
CA MET A 1 14.74 -5.23 -1.27
C MET A 1 14.54 -4.50 0.05
N ALA A 2 14.62 -3.17 0.09
CA ALA A 2 14.42 -2.43 1.35
C ALA A 2 12.95 -2.52 1.82
N VAL A 3 12.72 -2.84 3.09
CA VAL A 3 11.38 -3.01 3.67
C VAL A 3 11.21 -2.07 4.87
N ASN A 4 10.05 -1.43 4.97
CA ASN A 4 9.72 -0.60 6.13
C ASN A 4 9.47 -1.47 7.38
N ARG A 5 10.45 -1.51 8.29
CA ARG A 5 10.42 -2.24 9.57
C ARG A 5 9.90 -1.40 10.76
N VAL A 6 9.43 -0.16 10.53
CA VAL A 6 8.90 0.68 11.61
C VAL A 6 7.65 0.02 12.22
N PRO A 7 7.47 0.06 13.56
CA PRO A 7 6.28 -0.47 14.22
C PRO A 7 4.99 0.11 13.63
N VAL A 8 4.09 -0.79 13.22
CA VAL A 8 2.89 -0.43 12.45
C VAL A 8 1.98 0.51 13.26
N LEU A 9 1.70 0.17 14.52
CA LEU A 9 0.85 0.99 15.39
C LEU A 9 1.41 2.41 15.62
N LYS A 10 2.74 2.57 15.64
CA LYS A 10 3.38 3.88 15.75
C LYS A 10 3.11 4.73 14.50
N ARG A 11 3.18 4.12 13.31
CA ARG A 11 2.88 4.79 12.03
C ARG A 11 1.40 5.11 11.89
N CYS A 12 0.50 4.17 12.23
CA CYS A 12 -0.95 4.40 12.21
C CYS A 12 -1.36 5.60 13.05
N ARG A 13 -0.82 5.70 14.27
CA ARG A 13 -1.06 6.83 15.17
C ARG A 13 -0.54 8.16 14.63
N SER A 14 0.67 8.17 14.05
CA SER A 14 1.25 9.39 13.45
C SER A 14 0.43 9.88 12.25
N LEU A 15 -0.06 8.95 11.43
CA LEU A 15 -0.84 9.27 10.24
C LEU A 15 -2.33 9.49 10.54
N GLY A 16 -2.82 9.11 11.73
CA GLY A 16 -4.24 9.17 12.10
C GLY A 16 -5.09 8.23 11.25
N MET A 17 -4.64 6.98 11.10
CA MET A 17 -5.35 5.93 10.37
C MET A 17 -5.62 4.74 11.29
N ASP A 18 -6.72 4.03 11.08
CA ASP A 18 -7.02 2.81 11.83
C ASP A 18 -6.13 1.64 11.33
N PRO A 19 -5.47 0.88 12.22
CA PRO A 19 -4.74 -0.34 11.86
C PRO A 19 -5.56 -1.38 11.07
N ILE A 20 -6.88 -1.35 11.16
CA ILE A 20 -7.78 -2.26 10.42
C ILE A 20 -7.52 -2.21 8.91
N TYR A 21 -7.22 -1.03 8.35
CA TYR A 21 -6.91 -0.90 6.91
C TYR A 21 -5.67 -1.70 6.47
N LEU A 22 -4.84 -2.15 7.40
CA LEU A 22 -3.65 -2.97 7.16
C LEU A 22 -3.88 -4.45 7.46
N GLY A 23 -5.10 -4.84 7.86
CA GLY A 23 -5.44 -6.20 8.28
C GLY A 23 -5.04 -6.51 9.73
N ILE A 24 -4.85 -5.48 10.57
CA ILE A 24 -4.40 -5.65 11.96
C ILE A 24 -5.52 -5.25 12.92
N ASN A 25 -6.05 -6.22 13.66
CA ASN A 25 -7.04 -5.99 14.71
C ASN A 25 -6.36 -5.69 16.07
N LYS A 26 -5.56 -4.62 16.12
CA LYS A 26 -4.91 -4.15 17.35
C LYS A 26 -4.86 -2.63 17.34
N LYS A 27 -5.30 -2.01 18.44
CA LYS A 27 -5.27 -0.55 18.62
C LYS A 27 -4.19 -0.16 19.64
N SER A 28 -3.72 1.08 19.55
CA SER A 28 -2.76 1.62 20.51
C SER A 28 -3.46 2.59 21.45
N ASN A 29 -3.29 2.39 22.76
CA ASN A 29 -3.83 3.28 23.79
C ASN A 29 -2.97 4.54 24.01
N ARG A 30 -1.86 4.69 23.27
CA ARG A 30 -0.94 5.82 23.43
C ARG A 30 -1.47 7.05 22.68
N GLN A 31 -1.68 8.15 23.38
CA GLN A 31 -2.05 9.43 22.75
C GLN A 31 -0.82 10.20 22.27
N LEU A 32 -1.03 11.12 21.31
CA LEU A 32 0.01 11.99 20.77
C LEU A 32 -0.06 13.33 21.50
N LYS A 33 0.80 13.57 22.50
CA LYS A 33 0.73 14.74 23.41
C LYS A 33 0.95 16.13 22.74
N ARG A 34 1.27 16.20 21.44
CA ARG A 34 1.61 17.44 20.71
C ARG A 34 0.81 17.61 19.41
N THR A 35 -0.49 17.35 19.43
CA THR A 35 -1.38 17.48 18.26
C THR A 35 -1.86 18.90 17.97
N ASN A 36 -1.67 19.85 18.89
CA ASN A 36 -2.31 21.18 18.83
C ASN A 36 -1.65 22.19 17.88
N ARG A 37 -0.73 21.76 16.99
CA ARG A 37 -0.16 22.65 15.97
C ARG A 37 -0.98 22.52 14.69
N LYS A 38 -1.53 23.63 14.21
CA LYS A 38 -2.22 23.70 12.91
C LYS A 38 -1.25 23.22 11.82
N MET A 39 -1.64 22.19 11.08
CA MET A 39 -0.84 21.70 9.96
C MET A 39 -0.92 22.69 8.79
N SER A 40 0.20 22.92 8.12
CA SER A 40 0.22 23.64 6.85
C SER A 40 -0.44 22.81 5.75
N GLU A 41 -0.82 23.45 4.65
CA GLU A 41 -1.37 22.78 3.47
C GLU A 41 -0.42 21.70 2.92
N TYR A 42 0.87 22.04 2.78
CA TYR A 42 1.91 21.06 2.43
C TYR A 42 1.96 19.88 3.41
N GLY A 43 1.81 20.15 4.71
CA GLY A 43 1.77 19.11 5.73
C GLY A 43 0.57 18.16 5.57
N LEU A 44 -0.59 18.69 5.19
CA LEU A 44 -1.78 17.89 4.90
C LEU A 44 -1.57 17.02 3.65
N GLN A 45 -1.11 17.61 2.55
CA GLN A 45 -0.83 16.87 1.30
C GLN A 45 0.24 15.78 1.52
N LEU A 46 1.31 16.10 2.25
CA LEU A 46 2.34 15.14 2.62
C LEU A 46 1.76 13.99 3.43
N ARG A 47 0.89 14.27 4.41
CA ARG A 47 0.26 13.26 5.24
C ARG A 47 -0.61 12.30 4.42
N GLU A 48 -1.43 12.82 3.50
CA GLU A 48 -2.25 11.99 2.62
C GLU A 48 -1.39 11.09 1.71
N LYS A 49 -0.31 11.65 1.12
CA LYS A 49 0.66 10.84 0.38
C LYS A 49 1.28 9.74 1.24
N GLN A 50 1.70 10.08 2.47
CA GLN A 50 2.31 9.10 3.37
C GLN A 50 1.32 8.01 3.83
N LYS A 51 0.03 8.34 3.98
CA LYS A 51 -1.04 7.36 4.24
C LYS A 51 -1.14 6.36 3.10
N ALA A 52 -1.37 6.82 1.86
CA ALA A 52 -1.49 5.94 0.70
C ALA A 52 -0.26 5.04 0.55
N LYS A 53 0.94 5.64 0.60
CA LYS A 53 2.20 4.89 0.54
C LYS A 53 2.30 3.81 1.61
N PHE A 54 1.87 4.11 2.83
CA PHE A 54 1.94 3.16 3.95
C PHE A 54 0.89 2.05 3.86
N ILE A 55 -0.33 2.36 3.40
CA ILE A 55 -1.40 1.38 3.19
C ILE A 55 -0.94 0.29 2.21
N TYR A 56 -0.44 0.69 1.04
CA TYR A 56 0.02 -0.26 0.02
C TYR A 56 1.45 -0.79 0.28
N GLY A 57 2.12 -0.34 1.35
CA GLY A 57 3.46 -0.82 1.71
C GLY A 57 4.56 -0.48 0.70
N VAL A 58 4.38 0.55 -0.12
CA VAL A 58 5.31 0.94 -1.20
C VAL A 58 6.37 1.92 -0.70
N LEU A 59 7.56 1.95 -1.30
CA LEU A 59 8.59 2.95 -1.01
C LEU A 59 8.33 4.26 -1.79
N GLU A 60 9.00 5.35 -1.40
CA GLU A 60 8.77 6.67 -2.01
C GLU A 60 9.10 6.70 -3.51
N LYS A 61 10.25 6.13 -3.91
CA LYS A 61 10.68 6.11 -5.32
C LYS A 61 9.70 5.33 -6.21
N PRO A 62 9.31 4.08 -5.90
CA PRO A 62 8.26 3.39 -6.67
C PRO A 62 6.91 4.12 -6.64
N PHE A 63 6.50 4.69 -5.51
CA PHE A 63 5.25 5.46 -5.43
C PHE A 63 5.25 6.67 -6.37
N ARG A 64 6.36 7.43 -6.42
CA ARG A 64 6.55 8.53 -7.36
C ARG A 64 6.49 8.04 -8.82
N ASN A 65 7.06 6.87 -9.11
CA ASN A 65 7.01 6.28 -10.45
C ASN A 65 5.57 5.90 -10.85
N TYR A 66 4.77 5.36 -9.92
CA TYR A 66 3.35 5.10 -10.18
C TYR A 66 2.56 6.38 -10.44
N TYR A 67 2.83 7.44 -9.68
CA TYR A 67 2.22 8.75 -9.92
C TYR A 67 2.59 9.32 -11.29
N ALA A 68 3.87 9.23 -11.69
CA ALA A 68 4.30 9.67 -13.02
C ALA A 68 3.58 8.91 -14.14
N LYS A 69 3.42 7.58 -13.98
CA LYS A 69 2.64 6.76 -14.92
C LYS A 69 1.15 7.16 -14.91
N ALA A 70 0.54 7.32 -13.75
CA ALA A 70 -0.86 7.72 -13.61
C ALA A 70 -1.15 9.09 -14.24
N LYS A 71 -0.18 10.02 -14.21
CA LYS A 71 -0.29 11.35 -14.83
C LYS A 71 -0.28 11.28 -16.36
N GLN A 72 0.36 10.27 -16.95
CA GLN A 72 0.42 10.08 -18.41
C GLN A 72 -0.80 9.32 -18.95
N MET A 73 -1.55 8.65 -18.08
CA MET A 73 -2.77 7.93 -18.47
C MET A 73 -3.93 8.91 -18.64
N GLU A 74 -4.81 8.62 -19.61
CA GLU A 74 -6.04 9.37 -19.81
C GLU A 74 -6.97 9.28 -18.59
N GLY A 75 -7.72 10.36 -18.34
CA GLY A 75 -8.64 10.47 -17.20
C GLY A 75 -8.02 11.11 -15.95
N MET A 76 -8.69 10.95 -14.80
CA MET A 76 -8.26 11.58 -13.56
C MET A 76 -7.04 10.89 -12.95
N THR A 77 -5.96 11.65 -12.73
CA THR A 77 -4.68 11.13 -12.19
C THR A 77 -4.84 10.41 -10.85
N GLY A 78 -5.73 10.91 -9.98
CA GLY A 78 -5.99 10.29 -8.67
C GLY A 78 -6.57 8.88 -8.80
N GLU A 79 -7.58 8.70 -9.66
CA GLU A 79 -8.20 7.40 -9.93
C GLU A 79 -7.21 6.44 -10.60
N ASN A 80 -6.44 6.93 -11.57
CA ASN A 80 -5.41 6.14 -12.24
C ASN A 80 -4.33 5.66 -11.26
N LEU A 81 -3.90 6.52 -10.32
CA LEU A 81 -2.96 6.12 -9.28
C LEU A 81 -3.55 5.02 -8.39
N MET A 82 -4.80 5.18 -7.96
CA MET A 82 -5.48 4.18 -7.13
C MET A 82 -5.65 2.85 -7.88
N ARG A 83 -6.01 2.89 -9.16
CA ARG A 83 -6.11 1.70 -10.02
C ARG A 83 -4.77 0.96 -10.13
N LEU A 84 -3.67 1.69 -10.35
CA LEU A 84 -2.32 1.11 -10.42
C LEU A 84 -1.84 0.50 -9.09
N LEU A 85 -2.24 1.09 -7.96
CA LEU A 85 -1.89 0.56 -6.63
C LEU A 85 -2.74 -0.66 -6.26
N GLU A 86 -4.02 -0.65 -6.63
CA GLU A 86 -4.92 -1.78 -6.37
C GLU A 86 -4.64 -2.99 -7.26
N SER A 87 -4.15 -2.79 -8.49
CA SER A 87 -3.85 -3.88 -9.44
C SER A 87 -2.53 -4.62 -9.18
N ARG A 88 -1.77 -4.24 -8.16
CA ARG A 88 -0.54 -4.96 -7.79
C ARG A 88 -0.86 -6.37 -7.29
N LEU A 89 -0.07 -7.36 -7.68
CA LEU A 89 -0.28 -8.77 -7.30
C LEU A 89 -0.34 -8.97 -5.78
N ASP A 90 0.54 -8.34 -5.01
CA ASP A 90 0.49 -8.43 -3.53
C ASP A 90 -0.81 -7.86 -2.94
N ASN A 91 -1.31 -6.78 -3.53
CA ASN A 91 -2.56 -6.17 -3.09
C ASN A 91 -3.79 -7.00 -3.54
N VAL A 92 -3.78 -7.54 -4.76
CA VAL A 92 -4.84 -8.43 -5.26
C VAL A 92 -4.93 -9.69 -4.39
N MET A 93 -3.80 -10.32 -4.05
CA MET A 93 -3.76 -11.46 -3.12
C MET A 93 -4.34 -11.14 -1.74
N PHE A 94 -4.05 -9.95 -1.20
CA PHE A 94 -4.64 -9.48 0.04
C PHE A 94 -6.16 -9.25 -0.09
N ARG A 95 -6.62 -8.66 -1.20
CA ARG A 95 -8.05 -8.41 -1.45
C ARG A 95 -8.85 -9.70 -1.63
N MET A 96 -8.26 -10.73 -2.23
CA MET A 96 -8.85 -12.06 -2.39
C MET A 96 -8.87 -12.87 -1.08
N GLY A 97 -8.23 -12.40 -0.01
CA GLY A 97 -8.25 -13.05 1.31
C GLY A 97 -7.21 -14.16 1.51
N PHE A 98 -6.27 -14.34 0.57
CA PHE A 98 -5.17 -15.32 0.70
C PHE A 98 -4.14 -14.94 1.77
N ALA A 99 -4.19 -13.72 2.29
CA ALA A 99 -3.33 -13.24 3.37
C ALA A 99 -4.11 -12.33 4.33
N ARG A 100 -3.74 -12.37 5.61
CA ARG A 100 -4.34 -11.52 6.64
C ARG A 100 -3.83 -10.08 6.57
N THR A 101 -2.59 -9.89 6.13
CA THR A 101 -2.00 -8.55 5.94
C THR A 101 -1.34 -8.42 4.58
N ARG A 102 -1.22 -7.19 4.07
CA ARG A 102 -0.48 -6.93 2.80
C ARG A 102 1.00 -7.32 2.87
N LYS A 103 1.60 -7.28 4.07
CA LYS A 103 3.00 -7.72 4.26
C LYS A 103 3.15 -9.23 4.08
N GLU A 104 2.18 -9.98 4.59
CA GLU A 104 2.10 -11.43 4.41
C GLU A 104 1.82 -11.79 2.96
N ALA A 105 0.87 -11.12 2.29
CA ALA A 105 0.59 -11.31 0.86
C ALA A 105 1.86 -11.12 0.01
N ARG A 106 2.64 -10.07 0.31
CA ARG A 106 3.92 -9.82 -0.32
C ARG A 106 4.91 -10.97 -0.12
N GLN A 107 5.00 -11.50 1.10
CA GLN A 107 5.89 -12.61 1.43
C GLN A 107 5.49 -13.89 0.68
N ILE A 108 4.19 -14.19 0.60
CA ILE A 108 3.65 -15.33 -0.16
C ILE A 108 4.07 -15.25 -1.63
N VAL A 109 3.93 -14.06 -2.25
CA VAL A 109 4.38 -13.82 -3.63
C VAL A 109 5.90 -13.95 -3.74
N ASP A 110 6.68 -13.28 -2.89
CA ASP A 110 8.16 -13.32 -2.92
C ASP A 110 8.69 -14.77 -2.79
N HIS A 111 8.00 -15.63 -2.02
CA HIS A 111 8.32 -17.04 -1.83
C HIS A 111 7.85 -17.98 -2.96
N LYS A 112 7.30 -17.41 -4.05
CA LYS A 112 6.90 -18.12 -5.27
C LYS A 112 5.72 -19.10 -5.11
N HIS A 113 4.82 -18.83 -4.16
CA HIS A 113 3.61 -19.63 -3.95
C HIS A 113 2.44 -19.28 -4.89
N VAL A 114 2.65 -18.34 -5.82
CA VAL A 114 1.58 -17.80 -6.68
C VAL A 114 1.89 -18.11 -8.14
N LEU A 115 0.88 -18.56 -8.87
CA LEU A 115 0.87 -18.69 -10.31
C LEU A 115 0.00 -17.58 -10.90
N VAL A 116 0.37 -17.02 -12.04
CA VAL A 116 -0.51 -16.13 -12.81
C VAL A 116 -0.57 -16.69 -14.22
N ASN A 117 -1.77 -17.05 -14.69
CA ASN A 117 -2.00 -17.73 -15.96
C ASN A 117 -1.12 -19.00 -16.11
N GLY A 118 -1.04 -19.78 -15.04
CA GLY A 118 -0.25 -21.03 -14.98
C GLY A 118 1.27 -20.86 -14.86
N LYS A 119 1.79 -19.62 -14.84
CA LYS A 119 3.23 -19.34 -14.71
C LYS A 119 3.56 -18.81 -13.32
N GLN A 120 4.66 -19.29 -12.74
CA GLN A 120 5.12 -18.82 -11.43
C GLN A 120 5.54 -17.34 -11.48
N VAL A 121 4.90 -16.51 -10.67
CA VAL A 121 5.22 -15.08 -10.54
C VAL A 121 5.60 -14.77 -9.10
N ASN A 122 6.83 -14.32 -8.90
CA ASN A 122 7.38 -13.99 -7.59
C ASN A 122 7.66 -12.50 -7.40
N ILE A 123 7.01 -11.65 -8.20
CA ILE A 123 7.21 -10.20 -8.21
C ILE A 123 5.96 -9.53 -7.63
N PRO A 124 6.01 -9.03 -6.37
CA PRO A 124 4.87 -8.37 -5.74
C PRO A 124 4.36 -7.13 -6.48
N SER A 125 5.23 -6.48 -7.25
CA SER A 125 4.89 -5.30 -8.06
C SER A 125 4.33 -5.63 -9.45
N TYR A 126 4.10 -6.91 -9.76
CA TYR A 126 3.42 -7.32 -10.98
C TYR A 126 2.04 -6.65 -11.04
N LEU A 127 1.70 -6.07 -12.19
CA LEU A 127 0.42 -5.41 -12.41
C LEU A 127 -0.53 -6.40 -13.08
N VAL A 128 -1.52 -6.85 -12.33
CA VAL A 128 -2.58 -7.74 -12.78
C VAL A 128 -3.48 -6.98 -13.75
N LYS A 129 -3.77 -7.60 -14.89
CA LYS A 129 -4.71 -7.09 -15.88
C LYS A 129 -6.05 -7.80 -15.75
N ALA A 130 -7.09 -7.16 -16.28
CA ALA A 130 -8.38 -7.82 -16.41
C ALA A 130 -8.23 -9.09 -17.25
N GLY A 131 -8.79 -10.20 -16.77
CA GLY A 131 -8.71 -11.51 -17.42
C GLY A 131 -7.54 -12.38 -16.96
N ASP A 132 -6.62 -11.87 -16.14
CA ASP A 132 -5.59 -12.72 -15.52
C ASP A 132 -6.21 -13.68 -14.50
N THR A 133 -5.74 -14.93 -14.53
CA THR A 133 -6.08 -15.99 -13.57
C THR A 133 -4.94 -16.14 -12.56
N ILE A 134 -5.25 -16.12 -11.26
CA ILE A 134 -4.28 -16.16 -10.15
C ILE A 134 -4.54 -17.38 -9.28
#